data_AF-A0A397VNN7-F1
#
_entry.id   AF-A0A397VNN7-F1
#
_cell.length_a   1.000
_cell.length_b   1.000
_cell.length_c   1.000
_cell.angle_alpha   90.00
_cell.angle_beta   90.00
_cell.angle_gamma   90.00
#
_symmetry.space_group_name_H-M   'P 1'
#
loop_
_entity.id
_entity.type
_entity.pdbx_description
1 polymer ?
#
loop_
_entity_poly.entity_id
_entity_poly.type
_entity_poly.pdbx_seq_one_letter_code
_entity_poly.pdbx_strand_id
1 'polypeptide(L)'
;MSLFCIVLVDPLTSPFAVDIAEKNLIDNIEISIDNLTIGHLKKLIWKRKQRALVDIKPNQLTLWKVEGLNEGNRKWEILEKKVHTEIDIKQEFGGEKLFSTVKFKEAFPEKLPDNVVHVIVQLPRKRSHDDSEEKGIGQESKKVKLLATASKIMESIMKLPDICNVYSSPKNFLSLPFPYPGSNIPVDRFAINEDGFFTFMGRKEFINILNEINTFKARTGYMEMFIYGTVGYGTSHILAAIACFLLRNGRRVVYLPDCRKLLAVDAMEYIKSVLFLTYVDDDTKTNKINACESFDQIIKFCRSLDETLYFIVDQMNILDDCNNTGMNLVKENIDKLCWKHFYIKNFSANNHAILHLKQKQTNEKKLRFIEDSMSHVKLMSSFLTKGYPPSGYGVSDFDHRFFYIENELCHYVCGVARDCMANYLYEKKRMEIFTDIKWINCIEKFKNNPSVKGFFAEKACIASIFRNGITITLDKSSHSNSEEIFFSSIWPNLKSTLSGYEDGLEIIFIWITSKSDADEIVEINSRKIRNKTLEINPDYSRVVIGFGNIDKDIDRYLS
;
A
#
# COMPACT_ATOMS: atom_id res chain seq x y z
N MET A 1 32.98 18.02 -8.87
CA MET A 1 33.17 18.90 -7.69
C MET A 1 32.44 18.29 -6.50
N SER A 2 32.94 18.48 -5.28
CA SER A 2 32.27 17.93 -4.08
C SER A 2 31.65 19.06 -3.27
N LEU A 3 30.34 18.98 -3.07
CA LEU A 3 29.56 19.95 -2.31
C LEU A 3 29.34 19.42 -0.89
N PHE A 4 30.01 20.01 0.09
CA PHE A 4 29.82 19.63 1.50
C PHE A 4 28.51 20.19 2.05
N CYS A 5 27.67 19.30 2.56
CA CYS A 5 26.34 19.60 3.08
C CYS A 5 26.23 19.17 4.55
N ILE A 6 25.35 19.82 5.29
CA ILE A 6 24.96 19.40 6.65
C ILE A 6 23.43 19.40 6.77
N VAL A 7 22.88 18.41 7.49
CA VAL A 7 21.45 18.39 7.81
C VAL A 7 21.26 18.90 9.23
N LEU A 8 20.42 19.93 9.39
CA LEU A 8 20.00 20.42 10.70
C LEU A 8 18.97 19.47 11.31
N VAL A 9 19.47 18.48 12.04
CA VAL A 9 18.70 17.52 12.84
C VAL A 9 19.37 17.36 14.20
N ASP A 10 18.62 16.88 15.19
CA ASP A 10 19.11 16.57 16.53
C ASP A 10 19.23 15.04 16.69
N PRO A 11 20.42 14.48 17.00
CA PRO A 11 21.70 15.17 17.17
C PRO A 11 22.29 15.65 15.83
N LEU A 12 23.12 16.71 15.90
CA LEU A 12 23.73 17.32 14.72
C LEU A 12 24.51 16.28 13.91
N THR A 13 24.26 16.25 12.60
CA THR A 13 24.95 15.32 11.69
C THR A 13 26.32 15.82 11.29
N SER A 14 27.27 14.90 11.12
CA SER A 14 28.55 15.23 10.50
C SER A 14 28.37 15.69 9.04
N PRO A 15 29.17 16.68 8.58
CA PRO A 15 29.15 17.11 7.19
C PRO A 15 29.39 15.95 6.24
N PHE A 16 28.74 15.99 5.07
CA PHE A 16 28.87 14.94 4.06
C PHE A 16 29.02 15.55 2.67
N ALA A 17 29.84 14.91 1.84
CA ALA A 17 30.04 15.32 0.46
C ALA A 17 28.91 14.80 -0.44
N VAL A 18 28.44 15.68 -1.35
CA VAL A 18 27.63 15.36 -2.51
C VAL A 18 28.44 15.66 -3.76
N ASP A 19 28.78 14.61 -4.51
CA ASP A 19 29.61 14.76 -5.71
C ASP A 19 28.75 15.15 -6.91
N ILE A 20 29.13 16.26 -7.55
CA ILE A 20 28.51 16.78 -8.78
C ILE A 20 29.48 16.56 -9.93
N ALA A 21 29.06 15.73 -10.89
CA ALA A 21 29.80 15.41 -12.11
C ALA A 21 29.28 16.24 -13.30
N GLU A 22 29.96 16.18 -14.44
CA GLU A 22 29.48 16.77 -15.71
C GLU A 22 28.12 16.19 -16.12
N LYS A 23 27.88 14.92 -15.79
CA LYS A 23 26.62 14.23 -15.99
C LYS A 23 26.17 13.56 -14.70
N ASN A 24 24.93 13.80 -14.28
CA ASN A 24 24.40 13.37 -13.00
C ASN A 24 23.16 12.49 -13.20
N LEU A 25 23.16 11.29 -12.62
CA LEU A 25 22.03 10.36 -12.71
C LEU A 25 20.98 10.67 -11.63
N ILE A 26 19.80 11.14 -12.06
CA ILE A 26 18.70 11.56 -11.18
C ILE A 26 17.41 10.92 -11.69
N ASP A 27 16.76 10.10 -10.85
CA ASP A 27 15.55 9.34 -11.22
C ASP A 27 15.70 8.56 -12.54
N ASN A 28 16.88 7.93 -12.73
CA ASN A 28 17.27 7.19 -13.93
C ASN A 28 17.43 8.04 -15.21
N ILE A 29 17.44 9.37 -15.09
CA ILE A 29 17.68 10.30 -16.18
C ILE A 29 19.06 10.93 -16.00
N GLU A 30 19.86 10.96 -17.06
CA GLU A 30 21.16 11.60 -17.08
C GLU A 30 20.99 13.11 -17.36
N ILE A 31 21.40 13.95 -16.42
CA ILE A 31 21.26 15.41 -16.50
C ILE A 31 22.66 16.05 -16.50
N SER A 32 22.96 16.81 -17.55
CA SER A 32 24.18 17.64 -17.63
C SER A 32 24.19 18.68 -16.51
N ILE A 33 25.39 19.00 -15.99
CA ILE A 33 25.59 20.09 -15.04
C ILE A 33 25.02 21.44 -15.50
N ASP A 34 24.96 21.70 -16.82
CA ASP A 34 24.39 22.93 -17.40
C ASP A 34 22.85 23.02 -17.24
N ASN A 35 22.21 21.87 -17.12
CA ASN A 35 20.77 21.71 -16.94
C ASN A 35 20.40 21.26 -15.51
N LEU A 36 21.40 21.10 -14.65
CA LEU A 36 21.19 20.75 -13.25
C LEU A 36 20.58 21.96 -12.53
N THR A 37 19.48 21.74 -11.80
CA THR A 37 18.80 22.78 -11.01
C THR A 37 18.99 22.50 -9.53
N ILE A 38 18.67 23.48 -8.68
CA ILE A 38 18.61 23.24 -7.23
C ILE A 38 17.56 22.18 -6.87
N GLY A 39 16.47 22.06 -7.65
CA GLY A 39 15.50 20.98 -7.48
C GLY A 39 16.11 19.59 -7.69
N HIS A 40 17.03 19.46 -8.66
CA HIS A 40 17.81 18.26 -8.88
C HIS A 40 18.81 18.00 -7.73
N LEU A 41 19.47 19.04 -7.23
CA LEU A 41 20.37 18.94 -6.08
C LEU A 41 19.66 18.41 -4.81
N LYS A 42 18.41 18.82 -4.55
CA LYS A 42 17.61 18.30 -3.44
C LYS A 42 17.44 16.78 -3.50
N LYS A 43 17.26 16.20 -4.69
CA LYS A 43 17.14 14.76 -4.89
C LYS A 43 18.46 14.03 -4.62
N LEU A 44 19.59 14.60 -5.06
CA LEU A 44 20.92 14.05 -4.79
C LEU A 44 21.24 14.02 -3.29
N ILE A 45 20.96 15.12 -2.57
CA ILE A 45 21.10 15.20 -1.11
C ILE A 45 20.22 14.17 -0.41
N TRP A 46 18.95 14.07 -0.81
CA TRP A 46 18.00 13.13 -0.21
C TRP A 46 18.44 11.67 -0.38
N LYS A 47 18.92 11.28 -1.58
CA LYS A 47 19.45 9.94 -1.84
C LYS A 47 20.66 9.62 -0.95
N ARG A 48 21.53 10.59 -0.70
CA ARG A 48 22.75 10.42 0.10
C ARG A 48 22.48 10.26 1.60
N LYS A 49 21.41 10.89 2.11
CA LYS A 49 21.02 10.88 3.54
C LYS A 49 19.59 10.35 3.76
N GLN A 50 19.18 9.36 2.97
CA GLN A 50 17.82 8.80 3.00
C GLN A 50 17.39 8.32 4.40
N ARG A 51 18.32 7.75 5.19
CA ARG A 51 18.08 7.31 6.57
C ARG A 51 17.77 8.45 7.55
N ALA A 52 18.28 9.66 7.31
CA ALA A 52 18.02 10.83 8.15
C ALA A 52 16.80 11.64 7.66
N LEU A 53 16.27 11.33 6.47
CA LEU A 53 15.23 12.10 5.77
C LEU A 53 14.01 11.22 5.41
N VAL A 54 13.78 10.12 6.14
CA VAL A 54 12.83 9.04 5.81
C VAL A 54 11.41 9.57 5.52
N ASP A 55 10.95 10.57 6.26
CA ASP A 55 9.59 11.13 6.16
C ASP A 55 9.50 12.44 5.36
N ILE A 56 10.60 12.88 4.72
CA ILE A 56 10.69 14.19 4.08
C ILE A 56 10.95 14.00 2.59
N LYS A 57 10.02 14.45 1.74
CA LYS A 57 10.20 14.40 0.28
C LYS A 57 11.29 15.39 -0.15
N PRO A 58 12.06 15.11 -1.23
CA PRO A 58 13.12 16.01 -1.70
C PRO A 58 12.67 17.45 -1.93
N ASN A 59 11.44 17.66 -2.44
CA ASN A 59 10.89 18.99 -2.70
C ASN A 59 10.61 19.82 -1.43
N GLN A 60 10.50 19.18 -0.26
CA GLN A 60 10.24 19.83 1.03
C GLN A 60 11.51 20.37 1.70
N LEU A 61 12.70 19.99 1.22
CA LEU A 61 13.96 20.47 1.75
C LEU A 61 14.16 21.95 1.43
N THR A 62 14.56 22.75 2.42
CA THR A 62 15.03 24.13 2.19
C THR A 62 16.56 24.12 2.22
N LEU A 63 17.18 24.57 1.13
CA LEU A 63 18.63 24.62 1.01
C LEU A 63 19.10 26.06 1.16
N TRP A 64 20.11 26.25 2.00
CA TRP A 64 20.77 27.53 2.22
C TRP A 64 22.24 27.42 1.82
N LYS A 65 22.70 28.26 0.91
CA LYS A 65 24.11 28.44 0.61
C LYS A 65 24.74 29.27 1.72
N VAL A 66 25.88 28.83 2.24
CA VAL A 66 26.60 29.50 3.33
C VAL A 66 28.10 29.58 3.04
N GLU A 67 28.78 30.54 3.66
CA GLU A 67 30.22 30.76 3.50
C GLU A 67 30.94 30.73 4.86
N GLY A 68 32.11 30.09 4.88
CA GLY A 68 33.01 30.06 6.06
C GLY A 68 32.48 29.26 7.26
N LEU A 69 31.64 28.24 7.04
CA LEU A 69 31.18 27.32 8.09
C LEU A 69 32.09 26.08 8.13
N ASN A 70 32.93 25.97 9.16
CA ASN A 70 33.94 24.91 9.27
C ASN A 70 33.84 24.26 10.66
N GLU A 71 33.99 22.94 10.74
CA GLU A 71 34.02 22.23 12.02
C GLU A 71 35.05 22.84 12.98
N GLY A 72 34.61 23.14 14.22
CA GLY A 72 35.45 23.73 15.26
C GLY A 72 35.62 25.25 15.20
N ASN A 73 35.02 25.96 14.23
CA ASN A 73 35.03 27.42 14.21
C ASN A 73 33.84 28.03 14.99
N ARG A 74 33.86 29.36 15.20
CA ARG A 74 32.79 30.05 15.95
C ARG A 74 31.39 29.84 15.35
N LYS A 75 31.26 29.75 14.02
CA LYS A 75 29.97 29.46 13.36
C LYS A 75 29.52 28.03 13.64
N TRP A 76 30.45 27.07 13.73
CA TRP A 76 30.14 25.69 14.11
C TRP A 76 29.67 25.55 15.55
N GLU A 77 30.32 26.22 16.51
CA GLU A 77 29.86 26.23 17.91
C GLU A 77 28.45 26.78 18.07
N ILE A 78 28.09 27.82 17.28
CA ILE A 78 26.72 28.36 17.27
C ILE A 78 25.75 27.29 16.77
N LEU A 79 26.14 26.56 15.73
CA LEU A 79 25.32 25.52 15.12
C LEU A 79 25.12 24.31 16.07
N GLU A 80 26.14 23.91 16.84
CA GLU A 80 26.05 22.88 17.88
C GLU A 80 25.18 23.33 19.07
N LYS A 81 25.39 24.54 19.58
CA LYS A 81 24.65 25.07 20.74
C LYS A 81 23.18 25.34 20.42
N LYS A 82 22.89 25.77 19.19
CA LYS A 82 21.54 26.17 18.77
C LYS A 82 20.78 25.08 18.00
N VAL A 83 21.30 23.86 17.85
CA VAL A 83 20.62 22.79 17.10
C VAL A 83 19.23 22.46 17.67
N HIS A 84 19.01 22.67 18.98
CA HIS A 84 17.74 22.49 19.68
C HIS A 84 16.85 23.75 19.72
N THR A 85 17.28 24.85 19.11
CA THR A 85 16.59 26.15 19.09
C THR A 85 16.39 26.63 17.66
N GLU A 86 15.54 27.62 17.45
CA GLU A 86 15.32 28.17 16.12
C GLU A 86 16.55 28.94 15.62
N ILE A 87 17.18 28.45 14.56
CA ILE A 87 18.34 29.07 13.91
C ILE A 87 17.86 29.88 12.70
N ASP A 88 18.01 31.20 12.74
CA ASP A 88 17.89 32.04 11.54
C ASP A 88 19.21 31.95 10.73
N ILE A 89 19.21 31.06 9.74
CA ILE A 89 20.40 30.78 8.91
C ILE A 89 20.85 32.02 8.11
N LYS A 90 19.91 32.91 7.76
CA LYS A 90 20.23 34.13 7.01
C LYS A 90 20.98 35.11 7.90
N GLN A 91 20.52 35.32 9.13
CA GLN A 91 21.14 36.28 10.06
C GLN A 91 22.45 35.74 10.66
N GLU A 92 22.46 34.47 11.10
CA GLU A 92 23.58 33.89 11.85
C GLU A 92 24.74 33.48 10.95
N PHE A 93 24.45 33.04 9.72
CA PHE A 93 25.46 32.49 8.80
C PHE A 93 25.61 33.26 7.50
N GLY A 94 24.80 34.31 7.27
CA GLY A 94 24.75 35.02 5.99
C GLY A 94 24.14 34.17 4.88
N GLY A 95 23.27 33.22 5.23
CA GLY A 95 22.78 32.21 4.30
C GLY A 95 21.91 32.77 3.17
N GLU A 96 22.19 32.35 1.94
CA GLU A 96 21.39 32.65 0.76
C GLU A 96 20.44 31.47 0.46
N LYS A 97 19.14 31.74 0.40
CA LYS A 97 18.13 30.70 0.15
C LYS A 97 18.15 30.28 -1.32
N LEU A 98 18.33 28.99 -1.58
CA LEU A 98 18.38 28.44 -2.93
C LEU A 98 17.00 28.01 -3.42
N PHE A 99 16.54 28.60 -4.51
CA PHE A 99 15.25 28.28 -5.12
C PHE A 99 15.36 27.12 -6.11
N SER A 100 14.40 26.19 -6.09
CA SER A 100 14.44 24.96 -6.89
C SER A 100 14.59 25.18 -8.41
N THR A 101 14.15 26.33 -8.92
CA THR A 101 14.17 26.69 -10.35
C THR A 101 15.51 27.25 -10.82
N VAL A 102 16.39 27.65 -9.89
CA VAL A 102 17.70 28.24 -10.21
C VAL A 102 18.63 27.14 -10.72
N LYS A 103 19.46 27.47 -11.71
CA LYS A 103 20.46 26.53 -12.21
C LYS A 103 21.59 26.37 -11.19
N PHE A 104 22.14 25.17 -11.11
CA PHE A 104 23.23 24.87 -10.20
C PHE A 104 24.44 25.80 -10.43
N LYS A 105 24.83 26.01 -11.70
CA LYS A 105 25.93 26.91 -12.07
C LYS A 105 25.66 28.38 -11.75
N GLU A 106 24.41 28.82 -11.69
CA GLU A 106 24.05 30.19 -11.27
C GLU A 106 24.25 30.35 -9.75
N ALA A 107 23.92 29.32 -8.96
CA ALA A 107 24.09 29.34 -7.51
C ALA A 107 25.55 29.12 -7.05
N PHE A 108 26.31 28.33 -7.81
CA PHE A 108 27.70 27.95 -7.49
C PHE A 108 28.63 28.16 -8.71
N PRO A 109 28.96 29.41 -9.06
CA PRO A 109 29.68 29.72 -10.30
C PRO A 109 31.20 29.43 -10.32
N GLU A 110 31.84 28.93 -9.25
CA GLU A 110 33.31 28.79 -9.18
C GLU A 110 33.80 27.58 -8.35
N LYS A 111 35.13 27.38 -8.28
CA LYS A 111 35.78 26.35 -7.45
C LYS A 111 35.47 26.63 -5.98
N LEU A 112 34.70 25.72 -5.38
CA LEU A 112 34.26 25.81 -4.00
C LEU A 112 35.45 25.62 -3.04
N PRO A 113 35.50 26.35 -1.90
CA PRO A 113 36.56 26.19 -0.92
C PRO A 113 36.58 24.78 -0.32
N ASP A 114 37.77 24.18 -0.21
CA ASP A 114 37.91 22.90 0.46
C ASP A 114 37.74 23.06 1.99
N ASN A 115 37.22 22.03 2.66
CA ASN A 115 37.04 21.97 4.12
C ASN A 115 36.02 22.97 4.72
N VAL A 116 35.08 23.47 3.92
CA VAL A 116 33.95 24.28 4.41
C VAL A 116 32.62 23.63 4.05
N VAL A 117 31.61 23.81 4.90
CA VAL A 117 30.23 23.47 4.59
C VAL A 117 29.69 24.52 3.62
N HIS A 118 29.14 24.06 2.50
CA HIS A 118 28.60 24.88 1.43
C HIS A 118 27.09 25.05 1.52
N VAL A 119 26.40 23.99 1.99
CA VAL A 119 24.94 23.96 2.04
C VAL A 119 24.45 23.47 3.41
N ILE A 120 23.58 24.26 4.02
CA ILE A 120 22.77 23.85 5.16
C ILE A 120 21.41 23.39 4.66
N VAL A 121 21.06 22.14 5.00
CA VAL A 121 19.75 21.55 4.72
C VAL A 121 18.85 21.80 5.91
N GLN A 122 17.92 22.75 5.76
CA GLN A 122 16.90 23.04 6.75
C GLN A 122 15.64 22.23 6.42
N LEU A 123 15.20 21.45 7.40
CA LEU A 123 13.97 20.68 7.30
C LEU A 123 12.75 21.61 7.36
N PRO A 124 11.63 21.25 6.71
CA PRO A 124 10.41 22.03 6.79
C PRO A 124 9.99 22.16 8.26
N ARG A 125 9.81 23.40 8.72
CA ARG A 125 9.27 23.68 10.06
C ARG A 125 7.95 22.91 10.21
N LYS A 126 7.80 22.11 11.28
CA LYS A 126 6.47 21.92 11.87
C LYS A 126 6.08 23.31 12.37
N ARG A 127 5.10 23.96 11.74
CA ARG A 127 4.70 25.33 12.08
C ARG A 127 4.38 25.44 13.58
N SER A 128 5.29 26.01 14.34
CA SER A 128 4.99 26.90 15.45
C SER A 128 5.11 28.34 14.94
N HIS A 129 4.13 29.15 15.29
CA HIS A 129 4.00 30.57 14.96
C HIS A 129 5.09 31.40 15.66
N ASP A 130 5.52 32.51 15.03
CA ASP A 130 6.45 33.52 15.57
C ASP A 130 6.05 34.01 16.98
N ASP A 131 7.05 33.95 17.86
CA ASP A 131 7.51 34.88 18.91
C ASP A 131 6.54 35.78 19.71
N SER A 132 6.44 35.37 20.99
CA SER A 132 6.57 36.19 22.21
C SER A 132 5.70 37.44 22.38
N GLU A 133 4.46 37.23 22.83
CA GLU A 133 3.87 37.89 24.03
C GLU A 133 2.57 37.22 24.54
N GLU A 134 2.03 36.20 23.88
CA GLU A 134 0.77 35.55 24.28
C GLU A 134 0.93 34.12 24.84
N LYS A 135 1.61 33.93 25.97
CA LYS A 135 1.64 32.59 26.61
C LYS A 135 0.33 32.17 27.28
N GLY A 136 -0.70 33.02 27.29
CA GLY A 136 -2.04 32.71 27.82
C GLY A 136 -3.16 32.53 26.78
N ILE A 137 -3.03 33.07 25.56
CA ILE A 137 -4.17 33.19 24.61
C ILE A 137 -4.18 32.07 23.55
N GLY A 138 -3.01 31.51 23.19
CA GLY A 138 -2.89 30.53 22.11
C GLY A 138 -3.44 29.12 22.37
N GLN A 139 -3.40 28.63 23.63
CA GLN A 139 -4.00 27.33 23.98
C GLN A 139 -5.53 27.42 24.07
N GLU A 140 -6.05 28.50 24.65
CA GLU A 140 -7.49 28.79 24.69
C GLU A 140 -8.05 28.92 23.27
N SER A 141 -7.37 29.63 22.37
CA SER A 141 -7.75 29.79 20.97
C SER A 141 -7.80 28.47 20.19
N LYS A 142 -6.81 27.58 20.39
CA LYS A 142 -6.82 26.22 19.78
C LYS A 142 -7.94 25.35 20.31
N LYS A 143 -8.18 25.35 21.63
CA LYS A 143 -9.29 24.63 22.27
C LYS A 143 -10.64 25.11 21.73
N VAL A 144 -10.85 26.42 21.71
CA VAL A 144 -12.10 27.05 21.23
C VAL A 144 -12.36 26.66 19.77
N LYS A 145 -11.35 26.71 18.91
CA LYS A 145 -11.50 26.28 17.51
C LYS A 145 -11.86 24.81 17.38
N LEU A 146 -11.25 23.94 18.19
CA LEU A 146 -11.51 22.50 18.13
C LEU A 146 -12.90 22.13 18.68
N LEU A 147 -13.34 22.78 19.76
CA LEU A 147 -14.70 22.62 20.29
C LEU A 147 -15.77 23.14 19.32
N ALA A 148 -15.49 24.25 18.61
CA ALA A 148 -16.37 24.72 17.54
C ALA A 148 -16.49 23.71 16.41
N THR A 149 -15.37 23.10 15.99
CA THR A 149 -15.38 22.01 14.99
C THR A 149 -16.15 20.79 15.49
N ALA A 150 -15.93 20.37 16.73
CA ALA A 150 -16.64 19.25 17.34
C ALA A 150 -18.16 19.51 17.40
N SER A 151 -18.56 20.74 17.74
CA SER A 151 -19.97 21.16 17.76
C SER A 151 -20.59 21.08 16.37
N LYS A 152 -19.91 21.63 15.34
CA LYS A 152 -20.39 21.56 13.94
C LYS A 152 -20.53 20.12 13.44
N ILE A 153 -19.58 19.24 13.79
CA ILE A 153 -19.64 17.81 13.46
C ILE A 153 -20.85 17.18 14.16
N MET A 154 -21.04 17.40 15.46
CA MET A 154 -22.15 16.82 16.21
C MET A 154 -23.51 17.31 15.70
N GLU A 155 -23.67 18.61 15.42
CA GLU A 155 -24.88 19.16 14.81
C GLU A 155 -25.20 18.50 13.46
N SER A 156 -24.17 18.24 12.66
CA SER A 156 -24.31 17.55 11.37
C SER A 156 -24.68 16.08 11.57
N ILE A 157 -24.09 15.40 12.56
CA ILE A 157 -24.43 14.03 12.93
C ILE A 157 -25.89 13.94 13.35
N MET A 158 -26.40 14.90 14.14
CA MET A 158 -27.78 14.89 14.64
C MET A 158 -28.84 15.03 13.52
N LYS A 159 -28.46 15.52 12.34
CA LYS A 159 -29.32 15.58 11.14
C LYS A 159 -29.37 14.28 10.35
N LEU A 160 -28.53 13.30 10.68
CA LEU A 160 -28.48 12.03 9.96
C LEU A 160 -29.69 11.13 10.30
N PRO A 161 -30.05 10.21 9.38
CA PRO A 161 -31.06 9.18 9.65
C PRO A 161 -30.69 8.33 10.87
N ASP A 162 -31.66 7.98 11.70
CA ASP A 162 -31.54 7.09 12.87
C ASP A 162 -31.94 5.63 12.56
N ILE A 163 -32.31 5.34 11.32
CA ILE A 163 -32.72 4.02 10.86
C ILE A 163 -31.52 3.27 10.26
N CYS A 164 -31.08 2.18 10.89
CA CYS A 164 -29.90 1.41 10.47
C CYS A 164 -30.02 0.82 9.04
N ASN A 165 -31.23 0.52 8.56
CA ASN A 165 -31.46 0.01 7.21
C ASN A 165 -31.00 0.99 6.12
N VAL A 166 -31.03 2.29 6.40
CA VAL A 166 -30.58 3.32 5.45
C VAL A 166 -29.08 3.17 5.18
N TYR A 167 -28.28 2.95 6.22
CA TYR A 167 -26.84 2.71 6.14
C TYR A 167 -26.48 1.31 5.62
N SER A 168 -27.44 0.38 5.65
CA SER A 168 -27.20 -1.01 5.26
C SER A 168 -27.46 -1.28 3.79
N SER A 169 -28.14 -0.38 3.09
CA SER A 169 -28.52 -0.55 1.69
C SER A 169 -27.49 0.05 0.74
N PRO A 170 -26.88 -0.74 -0.18
CA PRO A 170 -25.96 -0.22 -1.20
C PRO A 170 -26.57 0.76 -2.20
N LYS A 171 -27.91 0.86 -2.24
CA LYS A 171 -28.60 1.85 -3.07
C LYS A 171 -28.54 3.27 -2.50
N ASN A 172 -28.23 3.39 -1.22
CA ASN A 172 -28.22 4.67 -0.53
C ASN A 172 -26.80 5.23 -0.49
N PHE A 173 -26.66 6.47 -0.93
CA PHE A 173 -25.43 7.25 -0.80
C PHE A 173 -25.69 8.36 0.21
N LEU A 174 -24.97 8.32 1.33
CA LEU A 174 -25.10 9.25 2.43
C LEU A 174 -23.89 10.16 2.48
N SER A 175 -24.12 11.47 2.62
CA SER A 175 -23.06 12.40 2.96
C SER A 175 -22.92 12.42 4.49
N LEU A 176 -21.83 11.88 5.01
CA LEU A 176 -21.58 11.76 6.44
C LEU A 176 -20.48 12.72 6.87
N PRO A 177 -20.64 13.48 7.97
CA PRO A 177 -19.55 14.23 8.56
C PRO A 177 -18.48 13.25 9.07
N PHE A 178 -17.21 13.56 8.87
CA PHE A 178 -16.14 12.72 9.40
C PHE A 178 -16.09 12.84 10.93
N PRO A 179 -16.26 11.75 11.70
CA PRO A 179 -16.46 11.81 13.15
C PRO A 179 -15.14 11.99 13.93
N TYR A 180 -14.35 13.00 13.55
CA TYR A 180 -13.09 13.36 14.19
C TYR A 180 -12.80 14.86 13.97
N PRO A 181 -12.71 15.68 15.03
CA PRO A 181 -12.56 17.15 14.91
C PRO A 181 -11.10 17.63 14.79
N GLY A 182 -10.12 16.74 14.94
CA GLY A 182 -8.71 17.12 14.86
C GLY A 182 -8.23 17.33 13.41
N SER A 183 -7.07 17.96 13.26
CA SER A 183 -6.52 18.31 11.94
C SER A 183 -5.92 17.12 11.16
N ASN A 184 -5.58 16.04 11.85
CA ASN A 184 -4.84 14.91 11.29
C ASN A 184 -5.78 13.83 10.72
N ILE A 185 -6.54 14.21 9.70
CA ILE A 185 -7.53 13.34 9.03
C ILE A 185 -6.83 12.39 8.03
N PRO A 186 -7.22 11.11 7.95
CA PRO A 186 -6.66 10.13 6.99
C PRO A 186 -7.17 10.34 5.55
N VAL A 187 -6.73 11.42 4.92
CA VAL A 187 -7.11 11.81 3.54
C VAL A 187 -6.62 10.83 2.45
N ASP A 188 -5.68 9.94 2.79
CA ASP A 188 -5.22 8.84 1.94
C ASP A 188 -6.28 7.73 1.78
N ARG A 189 -7.21 7.63 2.73
CA ARG A 189 -8.25 6.58 2.75
C ARG A 189 -9.66 7.12 2.60
N PHE A 190 -9.89 8.36 3.01
CA PHE A 190 -11.20 8.99 2.95
C PHE A 190 -11.14 10.20 2.01
N ALA A 191 -11.99 10.20 0.99
CA ALA A 191 -12.24 11.38 0.17
C ALA A 191 -13.16 12.34 0.93
N ILE A 192 -12.56 13.17 1.79
CA ILE A 192 -13.25 14.17 2.61
C ILE A 192 -13.19 15.51 1.91
N ASN A 193 -14.36 16.14 1.74
CA ASN A 193 -14.47 17.45 1.12
C ASN A 193 -14.07 18.59 2.09
N GLU A 194 -14.05 19.83 1.59
CA GLU A 194 -13.68 21.01 2.38
C GLU A 194 -14.60 21.26 3.59
N ASP A 195 -15.84 20.79 3.51
CA ASP A 195 -16.82 20.88 4.60
C ASP A 195 -16.64 19.81 5.69
N GLY A 196 -15.73 18.85 5.50
CA GLY A 196 -15.46 17.76 6.45
C GLY A 196 -16.39 16.55 6.29
N PHE A 197 -17.01 16.37 5.13
CA PHE A 197 -17.90 15.26 4.81
C PHE A 197 -17.27 14.27 3.85
N PHE A 198 -17.64 12.99 3.97
CA PHE A 198 -17.33 11.94 3.02
C PHE A 198 -18.60 11.26 2.53
N THR A 199 -18.57 10.71 1.31
CA THR A 199 -19.70 9.95 0.76
C THR A 199 -19.61 8.49 1.20
N PHE A 200 -20.65 8.00 1.88
CA PHE A 200 -20.79 6.61 2.29
C PHE A 200 -21.89 5.93 1.48
N MET A 201 -21.50 4.95 0.66
CA MET A 201 -22.46 4.01 0.06
C MET A 201 -22.80 2.95 1.10
N GLY A 202 -24.10 2.74 1.36
CA GLY A 202 -24.55 1.78 2.37
C GLY A 202 -24.04 0.36 2.11
N ARG A 203 -23.89 -0.43 3.18
CA ARG A 203 -23.30 -1.77 3.12
C ARG A 203 -24.09 -2.75 3.97
N LYS A 204 -24.43 -3.92 3.43
CA LYS A 204 -25.21 -4.94 4.16
C LYS A 204 -24.55 -5.30 5.49
N GLU A 205 -23.23 -5.26 5.53
CA GLU A 205 -22.40 -5.56 6.70
C GLU A 205 -22.55 -4.54 7.83
N PHE A 206 -23.04 -3.33 7.56
CA PHE A 206 -23.31 -2.30 8.56
C PHE A 206 -24.22 -2.85 9.67
N ILE A 207 -25.35 -3.46 9.31
CA ILE A 207 -26.29 -4.01 10.30
C ILE A 207 -25.69 -5.17 11.08
N ASN A 208 -24.85 -5.99 10.44
CA ASN A 208 -24.19 -7.12 11.08
C ASN A 208 -23.24 -6.64 12.18
N ILE A 209 -22.40 -5.64 11.89
CA ILE A 209 -21.49 -5.06 12.90
C ILE A 209 -22.31 -4.39 14.02
N LEU A 210 -23.33 -3.62 13.66
CA LEU A 210 -24.15 -2.91 14.65
C LEU A 210 -24.87 -3.88 15.60
N ASN A 211 -25.43 -4.97 15.07
CA ASN A 211 -26.07 -6.01 15.88
C ASN A 211 -25.08 -6.62 16.89
N GLU A 212 -23.86 -6.90 16.45
CA GLU A 212 -22.80 -7.45 17.29
C GLU A 212 -22.38 -6.46 18.39
N ILE A 213 -22.21 -5.18 18.06
CA ILE A 213 -21.95 -4.11 19.04
C ILE A 213 -23.09 -4.00 20.06
N ASN A 214 -24.35 -4.13 19.62
CA ASN A 214 -25.52 -4.06 20.50
C ASN A 214 -25.62 -5.23 21.48
N THR A 215 -24.92 -6.34 21.24
CA THR A 215 -24.88 -7.46 22.19
C THR A 215 -23.94 -7.23 23.38
N PHE A 216 -23.11 -6.18 23.33
CA PHE A 216 -22.16 -5.90 24.39
C PHE A 216 -22.84 -5.59 25.72
N LYS A 217 -22.29 -6.15 26.80
CA LYS A 217 -22.80 -5.94 28.16
C LYS A 217 -21.64 -5.73 29.12
N ALA A 218 -21.66 -4.62 29.84
CA ALA A 218 -20.68 -4.38 30.89
C ALA A 218 -20.81 -5.47 31.97
N ARG A 219 -19.67 -5.94 32.50
CA ARG A 219 -19.54 -6.90 33.61
C ARG A 219 -19.98 -8.35 33.35
N THR A 220 -20.91 -8.62 32.44
CA THR A 220 -21.51 -9.96 32.26
C THR A 220 -21.48 -10.49 30.82
N GLY A 221 -20.99 -9.72 29.85
CA GLY A 221 -20.93 -10.12 28.45
C GLY A 221 -19.65 -9.69 27.76
N TYR A 222 -19.63 -9.86 26.44
CA TYR A 222 -18.50 -9.41 25.61
C TYR A 222 -18.40 -7.88 25.68
N MET A 223 -17.18 -7.40 25.93
CA MET A 223 -16.85 -5.96 25.91
C MET A 223 -15.91 -5.61 24.75
N GLU A 224 -15.37 -6.62 24.06
CA GLU A 224 -14.40 -6.42 23.00
C GLU A 224 -14.80 -7.17 21.73
N MET A 225 -14.57 -6.53 20.58
CA MET A 225 -14.78 -7.08 19.26
C MET A 225 -13.63 -6.76 18.35
N PHE A 226 -13.17 -7.78 17.63
CA PHE A 226 -12.16 -7.66 16.59
C PHE A 226 -12.82 -7.76 15.24
N ILE A 227 -12.49 -6.81 14.38
CA ILE A 227 -12.92 -6.74 13.01
C ILE A 227 -11.70 -6.91 12.11
N TYR A 228 -11.81 -7.81 11.14
CA TYR A 228 -10.77 -8.03 10.13
C TYR A 228 -11.36 -7.79 8.76
N GLY A 229 -10.79 -6.87 8.00
CA GLY A 229 -11.21 -6.58 6.63
C GLY A 229 -10.05 -6.70 5.64
N THR A 230 -10.28 -7.24 4.45
CA THR A 230 -9.32 -7.06 3.35
C THR A 230 -9.18 -5.57 3.03
N VAL A 231 -7.95 -5.12 2.76
CA VAL A 231 -7.71 -3.72 2.34
C VAL A 231 -8.58 -3.43 1.11
N GLY A 232 -9.32 -2.32 1.14
CA GLY A 232 -10.22 -1.92 0.05
C GLY A 232 -11.69 -2.34 0.22
N TYR A 233 -12.03 -3.24 1.15
CA TYR A 233 -13.43 -3.65 1.39
C TYR A 233 -14.33 -2.52 1.92
N GLY A 234 -13.72 -1.46 2.47
CA GLY A 234 -14.45 -0.33 3.03
C GLY A 234 -14.79 -0.49 4.52
N THR A 235 -14.14 -1.41 5.24
CA THR A 235 -14.37 -1.61 6.68
C THR A 235 -14.18 -0.33 7.50
N SER A 236 -13.13 0.46 7.22
CA SER A 236 -12.92 1.78 7.84
C SER A 236 -14.08 2.74 7.57
N HIS A 237 -14.66 2.72 6.37
CA HIS A 237 -15.83 3.55 6.02
C HIS A 237 -17.08 3.10 6.77
N ILE A 238 -17.29 1.78 6.91
CA ILE A 238 -18.40 1.23 7.70
C ILE A 238 -18.22 1.65 9.17
N LEU A 239 -17.02 1.61 9.72
CA LEU A 239 -16.76 2.01 11.11
C LEU A 239 -16.93 3.50 11.36
N ALA A 240 -16.50 4.36 10.44
CA ALA A 240 -16.79 5.79 10.50
C ALA A 240 -18.32 6.02 10.47
N ALA A 241 -19.05 5.33 9.59
CA ALA A 241 -20.51 5.43 9.55
C ALA A 241 -21.17 4.92 10.84
N ILE A 242 -20.66 3.84 11.44
CA ILE A 242 -21.14 3.33 12.73
C ILE A 242 -20.87 4.33 13.85
N ALA A 243 -19.70 4.99 13.85
CA ALA A 243 -19.40 6.04 14.81
C ALA A 243 -20.42 7.18 14.73
N CYS A 244 -20.73 7.67 13.52
CA CYS A 244 -21.78 8.66 13.29
C CYS A 244 -23.15 8.16 13.79
N PHE A 245 -23.53 6.92 13.45
CA PHE A 245 -24.82 6.35 13.85
C PHE A 245 -24.95 6.21 15.37
N LEU A 246 -23.92 5.74 16.06
CA LEU A 246 -23.92 5.59 17.50
C LEU A 246 -23.97 6.95 18.21
N LEU A 247 -23.20 7.94 17.73
CA LEU A 247 -23.27 9.33 18.22
C LEU A 247 -24.68 9.91 18.04
N ARG A 248 -25.28 9.73 16.85
CA ARG A 248 -26.67 10.15 16.54
C ARG A 248 -27.69 9.57 17.51
N ASN A 249 -27.46 8.35 17.99
CA ASN A 249 -28.30 7.64 18.96
C ASN A 249 -27.92 7.94 20.43
N GLY A 250 -27.15 9.00 20.68
CA GLY A 250 -26.80 9.46 22.03
C GLY A 250 -25.77 8.59 22.76
N ARG A 251 -25.03 7.74 22.06
CA ARG A 251 -23.94 6.95 22.65
C ARG A 251 -22.65 7.77 22.71
N ARG A 252 -21.86 7.58 23.77
CA ARG A 252 -20.52 8.17 23.90
C ARG A 252 -19.50 7.36 23.10
N VAL A 253 -19.11 7.86 21.93
CA VAL A 253 -18.18 7.18 21.01
C VAL A 253 -16.83 7.89 21.02
N VAL A 254 -15.76 7.11 21.13
CA VAL A 254 -14.38 7.53 20.93
C VAL A 254 -13.85 6.85 19.66
N TYR A 255 -13.96 7.53 18.51
CA TYR A 255 -13.48 7.01 17.23
C TYR A 255 -12.04 7.45 16.96
N LEU A 256 -11.13 6.49 16.91
CA LEU A 256 -9.73 6.67 16.57
C LEU A 256 -9.49 6.18 15.14
N PRO A 257 -9.55 7.07 14.12
CA PRO A 257 -9.49 6.66 12.72
C PRO A 257 -8.15 6.07 12.27
N ASP A 258 -7.03 6.44 12.90
CA ASP A 258 -5.69 5.99 12.50
C ASP A 258 -4.74 5.84 13.69
N CYS A 259 -4.43 4.60 14.07
CA CYS A 259 -3.48 4.30 15.14
C CYS A 259 -2.04 4.79 14.89
N ARG A 260 -1.62 5.10 13.65
CA ARG A 260 -0.29 5.72 13.41
C ARG A 260 -0.13 7.02 14.18
N LYS A 261 -1.22 7.76 14.38
CA LYS A 261 -1.19 9.04 15.08
C LYS A 261 -0.88 8.91 16.57
N LEU A 262 -1.06 7.72 17.15
CA LEU A 262 -0.67 7.44 18.53
C LEU A 262 0.84 7.18 18.69
N LEU A 263 1.56 6.96 17.59
CA LEU A 263 3.03 6.87 17.57
C LEU A 263 3.70 8.24 17.39
N ALA A 264 2.92 9.29 17.11
CA ALA A 264 3.43 10.64 16.89
C ALA A 264 3.58 11.40 18.23
N VAL A 265 4.41 12.45 18.22
CA VAL A 265 4.70 13.31 19.38
C VAL A 265 3.44 13.97 19.96
N ASP A 266 2.35 14.07 19.19
CA ASP A 266 1.08 14.70 19.53
C ASP A 266 -0.05 13.71 19.90
N ALA A 267 0.28 12.48 20.31
CA ALA A 267 -0.70 11.44 20.67
C ALA A 267 -1.75 11.89 21.71
N MET A 268 -1.37 12.75 22.66
CA MET A 268 -2.30 13.31 23.66
C MET A 268 -3.36 14.20 23.02
N GLU A 269 -2.96 15.11 22.13
CA GLU A 269 -3.88 15.99 21.39
C GLU A 269 -4.82 15.18 20.50
N TYR A 270 -4.31 14.11 19.90
CA TYR A 270 -5.11 13.19 19.11
C TYR A 270 -6.26 12.57 19.92
N ILE A 271 -5.98 12.05 21.12
CA ILE A 271 -7.01 11.47 22.01
C ILE A 271 -7.96 12.56 22.55
N LYS A 272 -7.43 13.70 23.02
CA LYS A 272 -8.24 14.82 23.50
C LYS A 272 -9.23 15.29 22.45
N SER A 273 -8.80 15.41 21.19
CA SER A 273 -9.65 15.81 20.08
C SER A 273 -10.90 14.94 19.97
N VAL A 274 -10.74 13.62 20.13
CA VAL A 274 -11.88 12.68 20.03
C VAL A 274 -12.77 12.79 21.25
N LEU A 275 -12.19 12.88 22.46
CA LEU A 275 -12.94 13.02 23.70
C LEU A 275 -13.75 14.34 23.73
N PHE A 276 -13.25 15.41 23.12
CA PHE A 276 -13.99 16.66 22.95
C PHE A 276 -15.22 16.48 22.06
N LEU A 277 -15.17 15.65 21.01
CA LEU A 277 -16.36 15.29 20.23
C LEU A 277 -17.32 14.41 21.05
N THR A 278 -16.79 13.46 21.83
CA THR A 278 -17.58 12.56 22.68
C THR A 278 -18.40 13.31 23.73
N TYR A 279 -17.85 14.40 24.26
CA TYR A 279 -18.39 15.20 25.36
C TYR A 279 -18.63 16.66 24.99
N VAL A 280 -18.94 16.92 23.73
CA VAL A 280 -19.20 18.29 23.23
C VAL A 280 -20.40 18.95 23.93
N ASP A 281 -21.29 18.15 24.51
CA ASP A 281 -22.48 18.53 25.28
C ASP A 281 -22.23 18.60 26.80
N ASP A 282 -21.02 18.33 27.28
CA ASP A 282 -20.65 18.36 28.71
C ASP A 282 -19.38 19.20 28.94
N ASP A 283 -19.58 20.48 29.21
CA ASP A 283 -18.50 21.44 29.49
C ASP A 283 -17.64 21.03 30.69
N THR A 284 -18.22 20.36 31.69
CA THR A 284 -17.50 19.95 32.89
C THR A 284 -16.48 18.86 32.54
N LYS A 285 -16.90 17.85 31.78
CA LYS A 285 -16.00 16.79 31.31
C LYS A 285 -15.00 17.33 30.30
N THR A 286 -15.42 18.18 29.37
CA THR A 286 -14.55 18.86 28.41
C THR A 286 -13.44 19.65 29.12
N ASN A 287 -13.75 20.41 30.17
CA ASN A 287 -12.72 21.13 30.93
C ASN A 287 -11.76 20.19 31.68
N LYS A 288 -12.26 19.08 32.24
CA LYS A 288 -11.40 18.05 32.85
C LYS A 288 -10.46 17.39 31.84
N ILE A 289 -10.94 17.08 30.65
CA ILE A 289 -10.13 16.52 29.55
C ILE A 289 -9.05 17.53 29.13
N ASN A 290 -9.41 18.80 28.99
CA ASN A 290 -8.48 19.85 28.61
C ASN A 290 -7.33 20.00 29.61
N ALA A 291 -7.64 19.94 30.91
CA ALA A 291 -6.69 20.05 32.01
C ALA A 291 -5.73 18.85 32.14
N CYS A 292 -5.93 17.76 31.38
CA CYS A 292 -5.01 16.62 31.41
C CYS A 292 -3.68 16.98 30.73
N GLU A 293 -2.57 16.95 31.46
CA GLU A 293 -1.22 17.26 30.97
C GLU A 293 -0.42 16.00 30.56
N SER A 294 -0.97 14.82 30.83
CA SER A 294 -0.34 13.55 30.46
C SER A 294 -1.36 12.49 30.03
N PHE A 295 -0.88 11.50 29.27
CA PHE A 295 -1.70 10.37 28.84
C PHE A 295 -2.27 9.57 30.03
N ASP A 296 -1.50 9.43 31.12
CA ASP A 296 -1.96 8.76 32.34
C ASP A 296 -3.13 9.49 33.01
N GLN A 297 -3.18 10.81 32.95
CA GLN A 297 -4.31 11.59 33.46
C GLN A 297 -5.57 11.34 32.61
N ILE A 298 -5.43 11.19 31.30
CA ILE A 298 -6.54 10.80 30.42
C ILE A 298 -7.03 9.37 30.75
N ILE A 299 -6.12 8.42 30.95
CA ILE A 299 -6.47 7.06 31.38
C ILE A 299 -7.24 7.10 32.71
N LYS A 300 -6.77 7.88 33.69
CA LYS A 300 -7.46 8.05 34.98
C LYS A 300 -8.85 8.67 34.80
N PHE A 301 -8.97 9.67 33.93
CA PHE A 301 -10.26 10.28 33.59
C PHE A 301 -11.23 9.21 33.06
N CYS A 302 -10.87 8.47 32.02
CA CYS A 302 -11.73 7.44 31.44
C CYS A 302 -12.14 6.37 32.46
N ARG A 303 -11.18 5.88 33.28
CA ARG A 303 -11.44 4.86 34.31
C ARG A 303 -12.37 5.33 35.43
N SER A 304 -12.43 6.63 35.68
CA SER A 304 -13.27 7.24 36.71
C SER A 304 -14.71 7.50 36.26
N LEU A 305 -15.03 7.25 34.98
CA LEU A 305 -16.37 7.46 34.45
C LEU A 305 -17.34 6.38 34.95
N ASP A 306 -18.54 6.82 35.35
CA ASP A 306 -19.65 5.93 35.70
C ASP A 306 -20.41 5.40 34.46
N GLU A 307 -20.02 5.86 33.27
CA GLU A 307 -20.61 5.46 31.99
C GLU A 307 -19.63 4.63 31.14
N THR A 308 -20.17 3.87 30.20
CA THR A 308 -19.39 3.02 29.29
C THR A 308 -19.22 3.71 27.94
N LEU A 309 -17.97 3.95 27.54
CA LEU A 309 -17.61 4.51 26.25
C LEU A 309 -17.54 3.42 25.16
N TYR A 310 -17.79 3.80 23.91
CA TYR A 310 -17.58 2.97 22.72
C TYR A 310 -16.29 3.39 22.01
N PHE A 311 -15.18 2.73 22.33
CA PHE A 311 -13.92 2.91 21.63
C PHE A 311 -13.96 2.15 20.30
N ILE A 312 -13.93 2.89 19.19
CA ILE A 312 -13.81 2.33 17.85
C ILE A 312 -12.42 2.71 17.35
N VAL A 313 -11.53 1.72 17.28
CA VAL A 313 -10.11 1.94 16.98
C VAL A 313 -9.76 1.29 15.66
N ASP A 314 -9.40 2.12 14.67
CA ASP A 314 -9.12 1.70 13.30
C ASP A 314 -7.62 1.59 13.02
N GLN A 315 -7.28 0.69 12.10
CA GLN A 315 -5.91 0.34 11.69
C GLN A 315 -5.01 -0.15 12.84
N MET A 316 -5.55 -0.97 13.75
CA MET A 316 -4.80 -1.52 14.89
C MET A 316 -3.60 -2.40 14.48
N ASN A 317 -3.60 -2.92 13.24
CA ASN A 317 -2.51 -3.71 12.68
C ASN A 317 -1.16 -2.98 12.62
N ILE A 318 -1.15 -1.65 12.69
CA ILE A 318 0.09 -0.84 12.78
C ILE A 318 0.84 -1.15 14.08
N LEU A 319 0.15 -1.56 15.14
CA LEU A 319 0.72 -1.80 16.46
C LEU A 319 1.07 -3.29 16.71
N ASP A 320 0.90 -4.15 15.70
CA ASP A 320 1.13 -5.60 15.81
C ASP A 320 2.50 -6.06 15.29
N ASP A 321 3.35 -5.14 14.78
CA ASP A 321 4.71 -5.48 14.37
C ASP A 321 5.58 -5.81 15.60
N CYS A 322 5.73 -7.12 15.81
CA CYS A 322 6.54 -7.72 16.86
C CYS A 322 8.01 -7.37 16.63
N ASN A 323 8.48 -6.27 17.23
CA ASN A 323 9.85 -6.05 17.76
C ASN A 323 10.16 -4.60 18.16
N ASN A 324 9.21 -3.65 18.10
CA ASN A 324 9.45 -2.26 18.51
C ASN A 324 8.91 -1.94 19.91
N THR A 325 9.80 -1.67 20.87
CA THR A 325 9.47 -1.35 22.28
C THR A 325 8.46 -0.20 22.43
N GLY A 326 8.50 0.80 21.54
CA GLY A 326 7.54 1.92 21.54
C GLY A 326 6.11 1.54 21.12
N MET A 327 5.95 0.58 20.20
CA MET A 327 4.62 0.11 19.75
C MET A 327 3.91 -0.67 20.85
N ASN A 328 4.65 -1.46 21.63
CA ASN A 328 4.12 -2.18 22.78
C ASN A 328 3.57 -1.24 23.85
N LEU A 329 4.28 -0.15 24.15
CA LEU A 329 3.84 0.84 25.14
C LEU A 329 2.55 1.56 24.71
N VAL A 330 2.43 1.95 23.43
CA VAL A 330 1.22 2.60 22.91
C VAL A 330 0.04 1.65 22.95
N LYS A 331 0.24 0.37 22.58
CA LYS A 331 -0.80 -0.66 22.67
C LYS A 331 -1.27 -0.86 24.11
N GLU A 332 -0.34 -0.97 25.06
CA GLU A 332 -0.65 -1.08 26.49
C GLU A 332 -1.45 0.14 26.99
N ASN A 333 -1.10 1.35 26.52
CA ASN A 333 -1.81 2.57 26.88
C ASN A 333 -3.24 2.61 26.33
N ILE A 334 -3.48 2.14 25.09
CA ILE A 334 -4.84 2.02 24.55
C ILE A 334 -5.64 0.98 25.34
N ASP A 335 -5.06 -0.18 25.63
CA ASP A 335 -5.75 -1.22 26.41
C ASP A 335 -6.10 -0.72 27.82
N LYS A 336 -5.21 0.08 28.44
CA LYS A 336 -5.48 0.75 29.72
C LYS A 336 -6.59 1.81 29.63
N LEU A 337 -6.67 2.53 28.51
CA LEU A 337 -7.67 3.55 28.21
C LEU A 337 -9.05 2.93 27.99
N CYS A 338 -9.11 1.78 27.30
CA CYS A 338 -10.34 1.03 27.01
C CYS A 338 -10.83 0.16 28.16
N TRP A 339 -10.10 0.07 29.28
CA TRP A 339 -10.46 -0.77 30.41
C TRP A 339 -11.85 -0.43 30.96
N LYS A 340 -12.74 -1.44 31.05
CA LYS A 340 -14.18 -1.31 31.41
C LYS A 340 -15.05 -0.56 30.38
N HIS A 341 -14.53 -0.28 29.19
CA HIS A 341 -15.28 0.31 28.09
C HIS A 341 -15.47 -0.70 26.96
N PHE A 342 -16.36 -0.40 26.02
CA PHE A 342 -16.55 -1.24 24.84
C PHE A 342 -15.46 -0.95 23.82
N TYR A 343 -14.82 -2.00 23.32
CA TYR A 343 -13.61 -1.88 22.52
C TYR A 343 -13.74 -2.62 21.19
N ILE A 344 -13.98 -1.87 20.12
CA ILE A 344 -14.06 -2.35 18.74
C ILE A 344 -12.73 -2.08 18.04
N LYS A 345 -11.99 -3.14 17.71
CA LYS A 345 -10.65 -3.07 17.11
C LYS A 345 -10.72 -3.50 15.65
N ASN A 346 -10.32 -2.64 14.73
CA ASN A 346 -10.21 -3.01 13.31
C ASN A 346 -8.77 -3.21 12.87
N PHE A 347 -8.55 -4.32 12.17
CA PHE A 347 -7.27 -4.69 11.58
C PHE A 347 -7.44 -4.86 10.08
N SER A 348 -6.57 -4.24 9.28
CA SER A 348 -6.46 -4.63 7.89
C SER A 348 -5.83 -6.03 7.82
N ALA A 349 -6.55 -6.99 7.24
CA ALA A 349 -6.09 -8.35 7.09
C ALA A 349 -4.90 -8.42 6.12
N ASN A 350 -3.70 -8.69 6.66
CA ASN A 350 -2.64 -9.38 5.93
C ASN A 350 -2.68 -10.88 6.29
N ASN A 351 -2.17 -11.76 5.43
CA ASN A 351 -2.26 -13.21 5.65
C ASN A 351 -1.61 -13.67 6.97
N HIS A 352 -0.61 -12.95 7.47
CA HIS A 352 0.14 -13.30 8.68
C HIS A 352 -0.63 -13.00 9.99
N ALA A 353 -1.34 -11.87 10.07
CA ALA A 353 -2.15 -11.50 11.24
C ALA A 353 -3.30 -12.51 11.45
N ILE A 354 -3.97 -12.93 10.37
CA ILE A 354 -5.07 -13.92 10.43
C ILE A 354 -4.58 -15.28 10.97
N LEU A 355 -3.36 -15.71 10.61
CA LEU A 355 -2.78 -16.98 11.04
C LEU A 355 -2.45 -16.98 12.55
N HIS A 356 -1.84 -15.91 13.06
CA HIS A 356 -1.54 -15.76 14.49
C HIS A 356 -2.82 -15.73 15.36
N LEU A 357 -3.93 -15.21 14.83
CA LEU A 357 -5.18 -15.08 15.57
C LEU A 357 -6.05 -16.34 15.60
N LYS A 358 -5.90 -17.25 14.62
CA LYS A 358 -6.52 -18.59 14.70
C LYS A 358 -5.98 -19.40 15.87
N GLN A 359 -4.77 -19.10 16.34
CA GLN A 359 -4.10 -19.82 17.42
C GLN A 359 -4.51 -19.36 18.83
N LYS A 360 -5.13 -18.18 19.00
CA LYS A 360 -5.50 -17.64 20.32
C LYS A 360 -7.01 -17.78 20.59
N GLN A 361 -7.39 -18.67 21.52
CA GLN A 361 -8.70 -18.63 22.17
C GLN A 361 -8.75 -17.44 23.14
N THR A 362 -9.70 -16.52 22.94
CA THR A 362 -9.89 -15.32 23.78
C THR A 362 -11.39 -15.06 24.01
N ASN A 363 -11.75 -14.43 25.14
CA ASN A 363 -13.13 -14.04 25.52
C ASN A 363 -13.65 -12.82 24.72
N GLU A 364 -13.40 -12.79 23.42
CA GLU A 364 -13.62 -11.62 22.56
C GLU A 364 -14.42 -12.03 21.32
N LYS A 365 -15.28 -11.13 20.81
CA LYS A 365 -15.99 -11.37 19.55
C LYS A 365 -15.06 -11.15 18.36
N LYS A 366 -15.18 -11.95 17.32
CA LYS A 366 -14.36 -11.85 16.11
C LYS A 366 -15.27 -11.85 14.88
N LEU A 367 -15.32 -10.74 14.15
CA LEU A 367 -15.93 -10.66 12.83
C LEU A 367 -14.88 -10.52 11.74
N ARG A 368 -15.06 -11.28 10.66
CA ARG A 368 -14.18 -11.28 9.50
C ARG A 368 -14.97 -10.83 8.29
N PHE A 369 -14.67 -9.62 7.82
CA PHE A 369 -14.96 -9.09 6.48
C PHE A 369 -13.83 -9.46 5.54
N ILE A 370 -13.50 -10.75 5.53
CA ILE A 370 -12.77 -11.30 4.40
C ILE A 370 -13.86 -11.39 3.34
N GLU A 371 -13.76 -10.59 2.29
CA GLU A 371 -14.33 -10.99 1.00
C GLU A 371 -13.86 -12.43 0.85
N ASP A 372 -14.73 -13.42 1.03
CA ASP A 372 -14.31 -14.81 1.09
C ASP A 372 -13.60 -15.03 -0.25
N SER A 373 -12.27 -14.93 -0.24
CA SER A 373 -11.53 -14.73 -1.47
C SER A 373 -11.74 -15.95 -2.32
N MET A 374 -12.02 -17.10 -1.70
CA MET A 374 -12.48 -18.31 -2.35
C MET A 374 -13.80 -18.11 -3.09
N SER A 375 -14.78 -17.46 -2.48
CA SER A 375 -16.10 -17.23 -3.07
C SER A 375 -16.10 -16.13 -4.14
N HIS A 376 -15.38 -15.02 -3.94
CA HIS A 376 -15.20 -14.00 -4.98
C HIS A 376 -14.35 -14.55 -6.12
N VAL A 377 -13.27 -15.29 -5.84
CA VAL A 377 -12.49 -16.00 -6.87
C VAL A 377 -13.35 -17.04 -7.60
N LYS A 378 -14.25 -17.76 -6.92
CA LYS A 378 -15.19 -18.69 -7.57
C LYS A 378 -16.16 -17.94 -8.49
N LEU A 379 -16.73 -16.82 -8.04
CA LEU A 379 -17.61 -15.99 -8.86
C LEU A 379 -16.85 -15.44 -10.08
N MET A 380 -15.67 -14.87 -9.87
CA MET A 380 -14.82 -14.30 -10.92
C MET A 380 -14.31 -15.36 -11.91
N SER A 381 -13.98 -16.55 -11.43
CA SER A 381 -13.66 -17.71 -12.26
C SER A 381 -14.85 -18.14 -13.13
N SER A 382 -16.07 -18.06 -12.57
CA SER A 382 -17.30 -18.36 -13.31
C SER A 382 -17.52 -17.37 -14.47
N PHE A 383 -17.20 -16.09 -14.29
CA PHE A 383 -17.18 -15.10 -15.38
C PHE A 383 -16.19 -15.45 -16.48
N LEU A 384 -14.99 -15.91 -16.16
CA LEU A 384 -14.01 -16.29 -17.18
C LEU A 384 -14.39 -17.55 -17.96
N THR A 385 -15.01 -18.52 -17.29
CA THR A 385 -15.31 -19.85 -17.86
C THR A 385 -16.71 -19.98 -18.48
N LYS A 386 -17.51 -18.90 -18.47
CA LYS A 386 -18.96 -18.96 -18.72
C LYS A 386 -19.64 -20.04 -17.87
N GLY A 387 -19.29 -20.07 -16.59
CA GLY A 387 -19.86 -20.96 -15.59
C GLY A 387 -21.14 -20.39 -14.97
N TYR A 388 -21.78 -21.20 -14.13
CA TYR A 388 -22.89 -20.76 -13.29
C TYR A 388 -22.37 -19.94 -12.11
N PRO A 389 -23.05 -18.86 -11.71
CA PRO A 389 -22.70 -18.12 -10.51
C PRO A 389 -22.82 -19.03 -9.28
N PRO A 390 -21.90 -18.96 -8.31
CA PRO A 390 -22.06 -19.67 -7.05
C PRO A 390 -23.36 -19.22 -6.34
N SER A 391 -23.97 -20.11 -5.56
CA SER A 391 -25.18 -19.75 -4.81
C SER A 391 -24.91 -18.63 -3.80
N GLY A 392 -25.87 -17.71 -3.66
CA GLY A 392 -25.78 -16.57 -2.73
C GLY A 392 -25.27 -15.26 -3.34
N TYR A 393 -25.00 -15.23 -4.64
CA TYR A 393 -24.54 -14.04 -5.37
C TYR A 393 -25.65 -13.37 -6.18
N GLY A 394 -25.69 -12.04 -6.16
CA GLY A 394 -26.60 -11.21 -6.95
C GLY A 394 -25.87 -10.12 -7.75
N VAL A 395 -26.64 -9.40 -8.57
CA VAL A 395 -26.17 -8.36 -9.50
C VAL A 395 -25.39 -7.19 -8.86
N SER A 396 -25.40 -7.08 -7.53
CA SER A 396 -24.65 -6.08 -6.76
C SER A 396 -23.26 -6.54 -6.32
N ASP A 397 -22.90 -7.80 -6.54
CA ASP A 397 -21.67 -8.40 -6.00
C ASP A 397 -20.51 -8.38 -7.02
N PHE A 398 -20.75 -7.80 -8.19
CA PHE A 398 -19.78 -7.61 -9.26
C PHE A 398 -20.07 -6.31 -10.03
N ASP A 399 -19.07 -5.78 -10.73
CA ASP A 399 -19.24 -4.57 -11.52
C ASP A 399 -20.06 -4.86 -12.79
N HIS A 400 -21.35 -4.56 -12.73
CA HIS A 400 -22.31 -4.82 -13.81
C HIS A 400 -21.99 -4.10 -15.13
N ARG A 401 -21.06 -3.13 -15.13
CA ARG A 401 -20.59 -2.47 -16.35
C ARG A 401 -19.69 -3.39 -17.18
N PHE A 402 -19.02 -4.34 -16.52
CA PHE A 402 -18.02 -5.21 -17.13
C PHE A 402 -18.39 -6.69 -17.08
N PHE A 403 -19.21 -7.09 -16.12
CA PHE A 403 -19.62 -8.47 -15.87
C PHE A 403 -21.13 -8.57 -15.75
N TYR A 404 -21.75 -9.60 -16.30
CA TYR A 404 -23.21 -9.74 -16.25
C TYR A 404 -23.62 -11.20 -16.25
N ILE A 405 -24.81 -11.50 -15.72
CA ILE A 405 -25.37 -12.85 -15.73
C ILE A 405 -26.54 -12.84 -16.72
N GLU A 406 -26.50 -13.76 -17.68
CA GLU A 406 -27.54 -13.93 -18.69
C GLU A 406 -27.81 -15.43 -18.86
N ASN A 407 -29.07 -15.85 -18.74
CA ASN A 407 -29.50 -17.25 -18.77
C ASN A 407 -28.74 -18.12 -17.74
N GLU A 408 -28.61 -17.64 -16.50
CA GLU A 408 -27.87 -18.29 -15.41
C GLU A 408 -26.36 -18.50 -15.67
N LEU A 409 -25.81 -17.92 -16.74
CA LEU A 409 -24.39 -18.00 -17.05
C LEU A 409 -23.72 -16.65 -16.82
N CYS A 410 -22.51 -16.70 -16.28
CA CYS A 410 -21.67 -15.54 -16.07
C CYS A 410 -20.98 -15.12 -17.38
N HIS A 411 -21.02 -13.83 -17.72
CA HIS A 411 -20.43 -13.24 -18.93
C HIS A 411 -19.63 -11.97 -18.60
N TYR A 412 -18.75 -11.59 -19.51
CA TYR A 412 -17.99 -10.34 -19.48
C TYR A 412 -18.15 -9.58 -20.79
N VAL A 413 -18.03 -8.26 -20.76
CA VAL A 413 -18.33 -7.40 -21.91
C VAL A 413 -17.20 -7.32 -22.94
N CYS A 414 -15.94 -7.49 -22.55
CA CYS A 414 -14.80 -7.33 -23.45
C CYS A 414 -13.51 -8.04 -22.97
N GLY A 415 -12.53 -8.12 -23.87
CA GLY A 415 -11.21 -8.70 -23.59
C GLY A 415 -10.45 -7.99 -22.46
N VAL A 416 -10.61 -6.68 -22.31
CA VAL A 416 -9.97 -5.93 -21.22
C VAL A 416 -10.50 -6.38 -19.86
N ALA A 417 -11.82 -6.54 -19.71
CA ALA A 417 -12.41 -7.04 -18.47
C ALA A 417 -11.91 -8.46 -18.14
N ARG A 418 -11.79 -9.31 -19.16
CA ARG A 418 -11.22 -10.68 -19.04
C ARG A 418 -9.76 -10.65 -18.60
N ASP A 419 -8.93 -9.82 -19.22
CA ASP A 419 -7.49 -9.77 -18.96
C ASP A 419 -7.21 -9.16 -17.58
N CYS A 420 -7.95 -8.10 -17.19
CA CYS A 420 -7.92 -7.56 -15.83
C CYS A 420 -8.29 -8.63 -14.79
N MET A 421 -9.30 -9.45 -15.08
CA MET A 421 -9.69 -10.54 -14.18
C MET A 421 -8.63 -11.62 -14.06
N ALA A 422 -7.98 -11.98 -15.17
CA ALA A 422 -6.89 -12.95 -15.17
C ALA A 422 -5.70 -12.44 -14.35
N ASN A 423 -5.34 -11.17 -14.50
CA ASN A 423 -4.29 -10.53 -13.73
C ASN A 423 -4.63 -10.49 -12.24
N TYR A 424 -5.89 -10.20 -11.89
CA TYR A 424 -6.37 -10.28 -10.52
C TYR A 424 -6.16 -11.69 -9.92
N LEU A 425 -6.52 -12.75 -10.65
CA LEU A 425 -6.30 -14.13 -10.20
C LEU A 425 -4.80 -14.48 -10.06
N TYR A 426 -3.97 -13.95 -10.96
CA TYR A 426 -2.52 -14.07 -10.91
C TYR A 426 -1.94 -13.43 -9.63
N GLU A 427 -2.32 -12.19 -9.33
CA GLU A 427 -1.91 -11.47 -8.11
C GLU A 427 -2.32 -12.20 -6.83
N LYS A 428 -3.49 -12.86 -6.84
CA LYS A 428 -3.97 -13.66 -5.71
C LYS A 428 -3.31 -15.04 -5.61
N LYS A 429 -2.37 -15.38 -6.49
CA LYS A 429 -1.72 -16.70 -6.60
C LYS A 429 -2.73 -17.85 -6.76
N ARG A 430 -3.84 -17.61 -7.45
CA ARG A 430 -4.92 -18.59 -7.70
C ARG A 430 -4.81 -19.23 -9.09
N MET A 431 -3.59 -19.61 -9.45
CA MET A 431 -3.26 -20.11 -10.80
C MET A 431 -3.85 -21.49 -11.09
N GLU A 432 -4.23 -22.25 -10.06
CA GLU A 432 -4.82 -23.58 -10.20
C GLU A 432 -6.08 -23.58 -11.09
N ILE A 433 -6.78 -22.45 -11.15
CA ILE A 433 -7.99 -22.26 -11.95
C ILE A 433 -7.70 -22.41 -13.45
N PHE A 434 -6.54 -21.94 -13.91
CA PHE A 434 -6.14 -22.00 -15.31
C PHE A 434 -5.65 -23.38 -15.75
N THR A 435 -5.36 -24.27 -14.78
CA THR A 435 -5.02 -25.67 -15.04
C THR A 435 -6.22 -26.62 -14.85
N ASP A 436 -7.37 -26.10 -14.41
CA ASP A 436 -8.57 -26.90 -14.19
C ASP A 436 -9.14 -27.41 -15.53
N ILE A 437 -9.65 -28.64 -15.54
CA ILE A 437 -10.28 -29.23 -16.73
C ILE A 437 -11.42 -28.37 -17.28
N LYS A 438 -12.14 -27.64 -16.41
CA LYS A 438 -13.19 -26.68 -16.81
C LYS A 438 -12.63 -25.54 -17.65
N TRP A 439 -11.42 -25.06 -17.34
CA TRP A 439 -10.73 -24.04 -18.12
C TRP A 439 -10.32 -24.59 -19.49
N ILE A 440 -9.73 -25.79 -19.52
CA ILE A 440 -9.31 -26.44 -20.77
C ILE A 440 -10.51 -26.71 -21.68
N ASN A 441 -11.64 -27.16 -21.12
CA ASN A 441 -12.88 -27.37 -21.87
C ASN A 441 -13.46 -26.07 -22.48
N CYS A 442 -13.07 -24.89 -21.98
CA CYS A 442 -13.47 -23.63 -22.60
C CYS A 442 -12.80 -23.41 -23.96
N ILE A 443 -11.61 -23.98 -24.21
CA ILE A 443 -10.92 -23.88 -25.51
C ILE A 443 -11.81 -24.43 -26.62
N GLU A 444 -12.52 -25.54 -26.37
CA GLU A 444 -13.47 -26.12 -27.32
C GLU A 444 -14.69 -25.21 -27.52
N LYS A 445 -15.25 -24.66 -26.44
CA LYS A 445 -16.40 -23.74 -26.49
C LYS A 445 -16.11 -22.46 -27.28
N PHE A 446 -14.87 -21.99 -27.26
CA PHE A 446 -14.42 -20.77 -27.94
C PHE A 446 -13.61 -21.04 -29.21
N LYS A 447 -13.71 -22.24 -29.80
CA LYS A 447 -12.89 -22.66 -30.96
C LYS A 447 -12.91 -21.71 -32.15
N ASN A 448 -14.02 -20.96 -32.33
CA ASN A 448 -14.20 -20.01 -33.44
C ASN A 448 -13.69 -18.59 -33.13
N ASN A 449 -13.11 -18.34 -31.95
CA ASN A 449 -12.55 -17.04 -31.58
C ASN A 449 -11.04 -17.18 -31.29
N PRO A 450 -10.16 -16.91 -32.28
CA PRO A 450 -8.72 -17.09 -32.17
C PRO A 450 -8.08 -16.33 -30.99
N SER A 451 -8.51 -15.10 -30.74
CA SER A 451 -7.98 -14.28 -29.63
C SER A 451 -8.36 -14.84 -28.26
N VAL A 452 -9.57 -15.37 -28.12
CA VAL A 452 -10.00 -16.02 -26.88
C VAL A 452 -9.30 -17.37 -26.70
N LYS A 453 -9.20 -18.16 -27.78
CA LYS A 453 -8.45 -19.42 -27.79
C LYS A 453 -6.99 -19.23 -27.35
N GLY A 454 -6.30 -18.24 -27.92
CA GLY A 454 -4.93 -17.89 -27.57
C GLY A 454 -4.78 -17.54 -26.09
N PHE A 455 -5.69 -16.70 -25.56
CA PHE A 455 -5.72 -16.35 -24.13
C PHE A 455 -5.87 -17.58 -23.22
N PHE A 456 -6.82 -18.49 -23.51
CA PHE A 456 -7.03 -19.69 -22.69
C PHE A 456 -5.78 -20.60 -22.68
N ALA A 457 -5.17 -20.78 -23.85
CA ALA A 457 -3.95 -21.58 -23.99
C ALA A 457 -2.76 -20.94 -23.25
N GLU A 458 -2.53 -19.64 -23.44
CA GLU A 458 -1.46 -18.89 -22.78
C GLU A 458 -1.55 -19.00 -21.26
N LYS A 459 -2.74 -18.74 -20.68
CA LYS A 459 -2.91 -18.81 -19.21
C LYS A 459 -2.74 -20.22 -18.66
N ALA A 460 -3.17 -21.25 -19.40
CA ALA A 460 -2.93 -22.64 -19.02
C ALA A 460 -1.44 -22.99 -18.98
N CYS A 461 -0.67 -22.57 -20.00
CA CYS A 461 0.78 -22.75 -20.06
C CYS A 461 1.49 -22.02 -18.92
N ILE A 462 1.20 -20.73 -18.71
CA ILE A 462 1.78 -19.94 -17.62
C ILE A 462 1.47 -20.55 -16.26
N ALA A 463 0.24 -21.02 -16.04
CA ALA A 463 -0.15 -21.64 -14.79
C ALA A 463 0.54 -22.99 -14.55
N SER A 464 0.73 -23.79 -15.60
CA SER A 464 1.50 -25.04 -15.54
C SER A 464 2.96 -24.76 -15.16
N ILE A 465 3.60 -23.76 -15.80
CA ILE A 465 4.95 -23.30 -15.47
C ILE A 465 5.03 -22.81 -14.02
N PHE A 466 4.07 -21.99 -13.58
CA PHE A 466 4.04 -21.48 -12.22
C PHE A 466 3.94 -22.62 -11.18
N ARG A 467 3.13 -23.65 -11.47
CA ARG A 467 2.90 -24.77 -10.56
C ARG A 467 4.06 -25.76 -10.51
N ASN A 468 4.59 -26.11 -11.68
CA ASN A 468 5.56 -27.20 -11.81
C ASN A 468 7.00 -26.69 -11.88
N GLY A 469 7.19 -25.37 -12.01
CA GLY A 469 8.47 -24.78 -12.40
C GLY A 469 8.81 -25.09 -13.86
N ILE A 470 9.90 -24.49 -14.33
CA ILE A 470 10.62 -24.97 -15.51
C ILE A 470 11.88 -25.64 -14.97
N THR A 471 11.98 -26.95 -15.14
CA THR A 471 13.21 -27.66 -14.80
C THR A 471 14.26 -27.35 -15.85
N ILE A 472 15.34 -26.70 -15.43
CA ILE A 472 16.49 -26.40 -16.29
C ILE A 472 17.63 -27.31 -15.85
N THR A 473 18.11 -28.15 -16.76
CA THR A 473 19.31 -28.95 -16.55
C THR A 473 20.52 -28.20 -17.09
N LEU A 474 21.51 -27.95 -16.23
CA LEU A 474 22.77 -27.30 -16.62
C LEU A 474 23.85 -28.39 -16.76
N ASP A 475 24.29 -28.66 -17.99
CA ASP A 475 25.37 -29.61 -18.29
C ASP A 475 26.48 -28.90 -19.09
N LYS A 476 27.73 -29.09 -18.68
CA LYS A 476 28.93 -28.48 -19.30
C LYS A 476 29.48 -29.31 -20.47
N SER A 477 29.17 -30.59 -20.57
CA SER A 477 29.89 -31.54 -21.44
C SER A 477 29.00 -32.43 -22.29
N SER A 478 27.71 -32.58 -21.96
CA SER A 478 26.76 -33.33 -22.79
C SER A 478 25.67 -32.43 -23.35
N HIS A 479 25.43 -32.53 -24.66
CA HIS A 479 24.27 -31.92 -25.29
C HIS A 479 23.06 -32.83 -25.03
N SER A 480 21.93 -32.26 -24.59
CA SER A 480 20.71 -33.05 -24.45
C SER A 480 20.26 -33.52 -25.84
N ASN A 481 19.72 -34.72 -25.94
CA ASN A 481 19.10 -35.24 -27.16
C ASN A 481 17.61 -34.84 -27.24
N SER A 482 17.26 -33.65 -26.74
CA SER A 482 15.87 -33.22 -26.55
C SER A 482 15.08 -33.15 -27.86
N GLU A 483 15.73 -32.75 -28.97
CA GLU A 483 15.13 -32.79 -30.31
C GLU A 483 14.80 -34.22 -30.74
N GLU A 484 15.77 -35.13 -30.65
CA GLU A 484 15.58 -36.54 -31.01
C GLU A 484 14.51 -37.21 -30.13
N ILE A 485 14.53 -36.95 -28.82
CA ILE A 485 13.49 -37.44 -27.89
C ILE A 485 12.13 -36.88 -28.28
N PHE A 486 12.02 -35.57 -28.53
CA PHE A 486 10.75 -34.96 -28.93
C PHE A 486 10.19 -35.62 -30.20
N PHE A 487 11.02 -35.74 -31.24
CA PHE A 487 10.58 -36.28 -32.52
C PHE A 487 10.31 -37.79 -32.49
N SER A 488 11.02 -38.55 -31.66
CA SER A 488 10.79 -40.01 -31.52
C SER A 488 9.64 -40.37 -30.59
N SER A 489 9.31 -39.52 -29.60
CA SER A 489 8.32 -39.86 -28.55
C SER A 489 7.04 -39.03 -28.58
N ILE A 490 7.14 -37.70 -28.69
CA ILE A 490 6.00 -36.77 -28.54
C ILE A 490 5.39 -36.46 -29.91
N TRP A 491 6.24 -36.15 -30.88
CA TRP A 491 5.83 -35.71 -32.22
C TRP A 491 4.87 -36.65 -32.94
N PRO A 492 5.03 -38.00 -32.94
CA PRO A 492 4.11 -38.87 -33.67
C PRO A 492 2.66 -38.77 -33.18
N ASN A 493 2.48 -38.65 -31.87
CA ASN A 493 1.17 -38.47 -31.25
C ASN A 493 0.64 -37.06 -31.49
N LEU A 494 1.50 -36.04 -31.39
CA LEU A 494 1.12 -34.65 -31.62
C LEU A 494 0.70 -34.42 -33.08
N LYS A 495 1.48 -34.91 -34.04
CA LYS A 495 1.22 -34.80 -35.48
C LYS A 495 -0.10 -35.44 -35.87
N SER A 496 -0.41 -36.63 -35.35
CA SER A 496 -1.70 -37.28 -35.62
C SER A 496 -2.90 -36.48 -35.08
N THR A 497 -2.70 -35.73 -33.99
CA THR A 497 -3.73 -34.85 -33.40
C THR A 497 -3.86 -33.53 -34.18
N LEU A 498 -2.81 -33.11 -34.89
CA LEU A 498 -2.74 -31.86 -35.66
C LEU A 498 -3.07 -32.05 -37.15
N SER A 499 -3.66 -33.18 -37.53
CA SER A 499 -3.95 -33.44 -38.94
C SER A 499 -4.88 -32.38 -39.55
N GLY A 500 -4.48 -31.78 -40.67
CA GLY A 500 -5.16 -30.67 -41.34
C GLY A 500 -4.58 -29.27 -41.05
N TYR A 501 -3.54 -29.16 -40.21
CA TYR A 501 -2.82 -27.91 -39.92
C TYR A 501 -1.32 -28.00 -40.26
N GLU A 502 -0.90 -29.04 -40.98
CA GLU A 502 0.51 -29.34 -41.22
C GLU A 502 1.24 -28.21 -41.95
N ASP A 503 0.59 -27.58 -42.93
CA ASP A 503 1.18 -26.52 -43.76
C ASP A 503 1.36 -25.18 -43.03
N GLY A 504 0.80 -25.04 -41.82
CA GLY A 504 0.88 -23.82 -41.01
C GLY A 504 1.67 -23.99 -39.71
N LEU A 505 2.31 -25.14 -39.50
CA LEU A 505 3.02 -25.43 -38.27
C LEU A 505 4.49 -25.02 -38.34
N GLU A 506 4.88 -24.09 -37.48
CA GLU A 506 6.27 -23.72 -37.27
C GLU A 506 6.77 -24.39 -35.98
N ILE A 507 7.87 -25.15 -36.08
CA ILE A 507 8.51 -25.79 -34.93
C ILE A 507 9.82 -25.05 -34.67
N ILE A 508 10.01 -24.59 -33.42
CA ILE A 508 11.20 -23.86 -33.00
C ILE A 508 11.78 -24.53 -31.75
N PHE A 509 13.05 -24.91 -31.82
CA PHE A 509 13.84 -25.34 -30.67
C PHE A 509 14.74 -24.20 -30.20
N ILE A 510 14.56 -23.77 -28.95
CA ILE A 510 15.39 -22.74 -28.33
C ILE A 510 16.45 -23.42 -27.47
N TRP A 511 17.71 -23.26 -27.86
CA TRP A 511 18.87 -23.77 -27.14
C TRP A 511 19.57 -22.67 -26.41
N ILE A 512 19.79 -22.86 -25.12
CA ILE A 512 20.55 -21.93 -24.28
C ILE A 512 21.91 -22.57 -24.02
N THR A 513 22.99 -22.01 -24.57
CA THR A 513 24.32 -22.65 -24.57
C THR A 513 25.45 -21.66 -24.28
N SER A 514 26.67 -22.15 -24.11
CA SER A 514 27.89 -21.32 -24.01
C SER A 514 28.41 -20.81 -25.36
N LYS A 515 27.81 -21.23 -26.48
CA LYS A 515 28.24 -20.84 -27.84
C LYS A 515 27.57 -19.53 -28.27
N SER A 516 28.21 -18.83 -29.20
CA SER A 516 27.73 -17.57 -29.79
C SER A 516 26.39 -17.74 -30.51
N ASP A 517 25.55 -16.70 -30.46
CA ASP A 517 24.22 -16.70 -31.08
C ASP A 517 24.34 -16.92 -32.59
N ALA A 518 23.86 -18.08 -33.05
CA ALA A 518 23.70 -18.38 -34.46
C ALA A 518 22.39 -19.16 -34.62
N ASP A 519 21.42 -18.55 -35.29
CA ASP A 519 20.19 -19.23 -35.67
C ASP A 519 20.48 -20.20 -36.83
N GLU A 520 20.03 -21.43 -36.70
CA GLU A 520 20.20 -22.47 -37.71
C GLU A 520 18.82 -23.00 -38.14
N ILE A 521 18.60 -23.15 -39.44
CA ILE A 521 17.44 -23.88 -39.96
C ILE A 521 17.86 -25.34 -40.13
N VAL A 522 17.09 -26.27 -39.56
CA VAL A 522 17.34 -27.71 -39.72
C VAL A 522 16.33 -28.28 -40.71
N GLU A 523 16.85 -28.75 -41.84
CA GLU A 523 16.06 -29.34 -42.92
C GLU A 523 15.47 -30.71 -42.56
N ILE A 524 14.37 -31.09 -43.23
CA ILE A 524 13.70 -32.39 -43.13
C ILE A 524 14.71 -33.54 -43.20
N ASN A 525 14.57 -34.46 -42.25
CA ASN A 525 15.31 -35.72 -42.27
C ASN A 525 14.35 -36.91 -42.35
N SER A 526 14.66 -37.87 -43.22
CA SER A 526 13.84 -39.07 -43.40
C SER A 526 14.71 -40.30 -43.65
N ARG A 527 14.24 -41.45 -43.16
CA ARG A 527 14.89 -42.75 -43.33
C ARG A 527 14.11 -43.62 -44.30
N LYS A 528 14.76 -44.10 -45.37
CA LYS A 528 14.18 -45.14 -46.24
C LYS A 528 14.40 -46.53 -45.65
N ILE A 529 13.32 -47.25 -45.45
CA ILE A 529 13.30 -48.68 -45.14
C ILE A 529 12.71 -49.42 -46.35
N ARG A 530 13.00 -50.72 -46.51
CA ARG A 530 12.72 -51.54 -47.71
C ARG A 530 11.36 -51.27 -48.40
N ASN A 531 10.30 -50.91 -47.68
CA ASN A 531 8.98 -50.60 -48.26
C ASN A 531 8.33 -49.26 -47.79
N LYS A 532 9.02 -48.37 -47.06
CA LYS A 532 8.44 -47.09 -46.61
C LYS A 532 9.51 -46.05 -46.27
N THR A 533 9.25 -44.79 -46.59
CA THR A 533 10.00 -43.63 -46.06
C THR A 533 9.41 -43.26 -44.70
N LEU A 534 10.23 -43.26 -43.66
CA LEU A 534 9.86 -42.87 -42.31
C LEU A 534 10.45 -41.49 -42.02
N GLU A 535 9.59 -40.50 -41.79
CA GLU A 535 9.99 -39.16 -41.38
C GLU A 535 10.64 -39.24 -39.99
N ILE A 536 11.86 -38.71 -39.85
CA ILE A 536 12.55 -38.60 -38.56
C ILE A 536 12.18 -37.26 -37.93
N ASN A 537 12.25 -36.17 -38.69
CA ASN A 537 11.78 -34.84 -38.29
C ASN A 537 11.33 -34.03 -39.51
N PRO A 538 10.34 -33.13 -39.34
CA PRO A 538 10.00 -32.10 -40.32
C PRO A 538 11.07 -30.97 -40.32
N ASP A 539 10.87 -29.94 -41.15
CA ASP A 539 11.66 -28.71 -41.08
C ASP A 539 11.39 -28.00 -39.74
N TYR A 540 12.45 -27.50 -39.09
CA TYR A 540 12.31 -26.71 -37.88
C TYR A 540 13.45 -25.70 -37.74
N SER A 541 13.19 -24.62 -37.00
CA SER A 541 14.19 -23.62 -36.67
C SER A 541 14.85 -23.92 -35.33
N ARG A 542 16.16 -23.78 -35.28
CA ARG A 542 16.95 -23.85 -34.06
C ARG A 542 17.47 -22.45 -33.73
N VAL A 543 17.02 -21.90 -32.62
CA VAL A 543 17.48 -20.61 -32.10
C VAL A 543 18.49 -20.89 -30.99
N VAL A 544 19.73 -20.45 -31.15
CA VAL A 544 20.79 -20.63 -30.15
C VAL A 544 21.05 -19.31 -29.44
N ILE A 545 20.84 -19.30 -28.13
CA ILE A 545 21.00 -18.15 -27.26
C ILE A 545 22.19 -18.42 -26.33
N GLY A 546 23.17 -17.52 -26.33
CA GLY A 546 24.29 -17.54 -25.40
C GLY A 546 23.85 -17.33 -23.95
N PHE A 547 24.45 -18.04 -22.97
CA PHE A 547 24.17 -17.86 -21.54
C PHE A 547 24.27 -16.37 -21.12
N GLY A 548 25.28 -15.65 -21.62
CA GLY A 548 25.48 -14.23 -21.34
C GLY A 548 24.35 -13.29 -21.75
N ASN A 549 23.49 -13.71 -22.69
CA ASN A 549 22.32 -12.93 -23.11
C ASN A 549 21.11 -13.12 -22.19
N ILE A 550 21.08 -14.22 -21.43
CA ILE A 550 19.98 -14.53 -20.50
C ILE A 550 20.32 -14.06 -19.10
N ASP A 551 21.51 -14.44 -18.61
CA ASP A 551 21.96 -14.08 -17.28
C ASP A 551 23.50 -14.11 -17.20
N LYS A 552 24.09 -12.96 -16.87
CA LYS A 552 25.54 -12.78 -16.81
C LYS A 552 26.21 -13.59 -15.70
N ASP A 553 25.50 -13.93 -14.64
CA ASP A 553 26.04 -14.72 -13.54
C ASP A 553 25.99 -16.21 -13.87
N ILE A 554 24.97 -16.68 -14.60
CA ILE A 554 24.93 -18.04 -15.16
C ILE A 554 26.07 -18.24 -16.16
N ASP A 555 26.29 -17.27 -17.05
CA ASP A 555 27.38 -17.29 -18.03
C ASP A 555 28.76 -17.41 -17.36
N ARG A 556 28.97 -16.64 -16.28
CA ARG A 556 30.21 -16.68 -15.49
C ARG A 556 30.40 -18.02 -14.77
N TYR A 557 29.32 -18.67 -14.35
CA TYR A 557 29.37 -19.96 -13.65
C TYR A 557 29.61 -21.15 -14.60
N LEU A 558 29.09 -21.05 -15.83
CA LEU A 558 29.10 -22.13 -16.81
C LEU A 558 30.23 -22.06 -17.84
N SER A 559 30.82 -20.88 -18.06
CA SER A 559 32.14 -20.73 -18.68
C SER A 559 33.22 -21.45 -17.88
#